data_AF-A0A9D4FYQ5-F1
#
_entry.id   AF-A0A9D4FYQ5-F1
#
_cell.length_a   1.000
_cell.length_b   1.000
_cell.length_c   1.000
_cell.angle_alpha   90.00
_cell.angle_beta   90.00
_cell.angle_gamma   90.00
#
_symmetry.space_group_name_H-M   'P 1'
#
loop_
_entity.id
_entity.type
_entity.pdbx_description
1 polymer ?
#
loop_
_entity_poly.entity_id
_entity_poly.type
_entity_poly.pdbx_seq_one_letter_code
_entity_poly.pdbx_strand_id
1 'polypeptide(L)'
;MSLHDMYTYAKRHLKLSDIAGLPVGHVPGILSSCFRSILDSGGNIYAIVTGEPCPSFPPWPAPREKRGGVGIQCRYVTVVDDAGSIFATLTEVLSDMVEGSSMRLSIL
;
A
#
# COMPACT_ATOMS: atom_id res chain seq x y z
N MET A 1 24.19 -4.79 -4.45
CA MET A 1 23.02 -5.24 -5.23
C MET A 1 22.28 -3.99 -5.67
N SER A 2 22.00 -3.81 -6.96
CA SER A 2 21.28 -2.64 -7.46
C SER A 2 19.81 -2.70 -7.01
N LEU A 3 19.17 -1.55 -6.77
CA LEU A 3 17.75 -1.46 -6.44
C LEU A 3 16.89 -2.15 -7.52
N HIS A 4 17.29 -2.01 -8.78
CA HIS A 4 16.63 -2.61 -9.93
C HIS A 4 16.67 -4.14 -9.94
N ASP A 5 17.61 -4.78 -9.21
CA ASP A 5 17.71 -6.23 -9.10
C ASP A 5 16.79 -6.84 -8.02
N MET A 6 16.08 -6.01 -7.26
CA MET A 6 15.23 -6.47 -6.17
C MET A 6 13.96 -7.14 -6.67
N TYR A 7 13.59 -8.26 -6.07
CA TYR A 7 12.38 -9.00 -6.41
C TYR A 7 11.12 -8.31 -5.87
N THR A 8 10.24 -7.90 -6.78
CA THR A 8 8.89 -7.43 -6.47
C THR A 8 7.92 -8.60 -6.27
N TYR A 9 8.19 -9.74 -6.92
CA TYR A 9 7.49 -11.00 -6.69
C TYR A 9 8.42 -12.21 -6.86
N ALA A 10 8.98 -12.68 -5.74
CA ALA A 10 10.00 -13.72 -5.74
C ALA A 10 9.58 -15.01 -6.46
N LYS A 11 8.30 -15.43 -6.35
CA LYS A 11 7.80 -16.68 -6.96
C LYS A 11 7.79 -16.67 -8.50
N ARG A 12 7.72 -15.50 -9.14
CA ARG A 12 7.80 -15.38 -10.62
C ARG A 12 9.14 -14.79 -11.07
N HIS A 13 10.12 -14.67 -10.17
CA HIS A 13 11.38 -14.00 -10.45
C HIS A 13 11.21 -12.58 -11.03
N LEU A 14 10.12 -11.89 -10.68
CA LEU A 14 9.85 -10.54 -11.18
C LEU A 14 10.71 -9.54 -10.39
N LYS A 15 11.51 -8.76 -11.09
CA LYS A 15 12.37 -7.71 -10.51
C LYS A 15 11.74 -6.32 -10.65
N LEU A 16 12.25 -5.36 -9.88
CA LEU A 16 11.89 -3.96 -10.00
C LEU A 16 12.21 -3.40 -11.39
N SER A 17 13.33 -3.81 -12.00
CA SER A 17 13.67 -3.47 -13.39
C SER A 17 12.58 -3.80 -14.40
N ASP A 18 11.86 -4.90 -14.16
CA ASP A 18 10.89 -5.45 -15.11
C ASP A 18 9.57 -4.66 -15.09
N ILE A 19 9.35 -3.87 -14.03
CA ILE A 19 8.12 -3.09 -13.82
C ILE A 19 8.36 -1.59 -13.62
N ALA A 20 9.61 -1.14 -13.60
CA ALA A 20 9.95 0.26 -13.42
C ALA A 20 9.35 1.11 -14.55
N GLY A 21 8.62 2.17 -14.18
CA GLY A 21 7.95 3.06 -15.13
C GLY A 21 6.62 2.54 -15.69
N LEU A 22 6.20 1.32 -15.32
CA LEU A 22 4.88 0.81 -15.66
C LEU A 22 3.87 1.15 -14.55
N PRO A 23 2.57 1.36 -14.88
CA PRO A 23 1.52 1.61 -13.90
C PRO A 23 1.06 0.30 -13.23
N VAL A 24 2.01 -0.53 -12.78
CA VAL A 24 1.76 -1.80 -12.11
C VAL A 24 2.17 -1.71 -10.65
N GLY A 25 1.23 -2.06 -9.79
CA GLY A 25 1.40 -2.10 -8.35
C GLY A 25 0.12 -2.58 -7.70
N HIS A 26 0.23 -2.98 -6.44
CA HIS A 26 -0.92 -3.32 -5.63
C HIS A 26 -0.89 -2.45 -4.39
N VAL A 27 -2.06 -1.90 -4.05
CA VAL A 27 -2.24 -1.34 -2.71
C VAL A 27 -2.06 -2.47 -1.68
N PRO A 28 -1.62 -2.16 -0.45
CA PRO A 28 -1.65 -3.14 0.62
C PRO A 28 -3.02 -3.82 0.66
N GLY A 29 -3.05 -5.16 0.59
CA GLY A 29 -4.30 -5.91 0.47
C GLY A 29 -5.31 -5.60 1.58
N ILE A 30 -4.83 -5.10 2.71
CA ILE A 30 -5.62 -4.68 3.88
C ILE A 30 -6.49 -3.45 3.59
N LEU A 31 -5.98 -2.55 2.74
CA LEU A 31 -6.70 -1.35 2.31
C LEU A 31 -7.61 -1.64 1.13
N SER A 32 -7.44 -2.79 0.46
CA SER A 32 -8.13 -3.07 -0.80
C SER A 32 -9.65 -3.08 -0.66
N SER A 33 -10.19 -3.65 0.43
CA SER A 33 -11.62 -3.67 0.70
C SER A 33 -12.15 -2.27 1.00
N CYS A 34 -11.50 -1.52 1.89
CA CYS A 34 -11.91 -0.16 2.24
C CYS A 34 -11.85 0.78 1.02
N PHE A 35 -10.76 0.71 0.25
CA PHE A 35 -10.60 1.49 -0.97
C PHE A 35 -11.65 1.11 -2.01
N ARG A 36 -11.98 -0.17 -2.12
CA ARG A 36 -13.07 -0.61 -2.99
C ARG A 36 -14.40 0.00 -2.57
N SER A 37 -14.75 -0.04 -1.28
CA SER A 37 -15.98 0.56 -0.77
C SER A 37 -16.06 2.07 -1.01
N ILE A 38 -14.94 2.79 -0.84
CA ILE A 38 -14.86 4.23 -1.15
C ILE A 38 -15.17 4.49 -2.62
N LEU A 39 -14.54 3.74 -3.53
CA LEU A 39 -14.76 3.88 -4.97
C LEU A 39 -16.19 3.51 -5.39
N ASP A 40 -16.74 2.43 -4.81
CA ASP A 40 -18.12 1.99 -5.09
C ASP A 40 -19.16 3.00 -4.57
N SER A 41 -18.80 3.82 -3.57
CA SER A 41 -19.63 4.91 -3.05
C SER A 41 -19.47 6.23 -3.83
N GLY A 42 -18.70 6.24 -4.93
CA GLY A 42 -18.45 7.44 -5.74
C GLY A 42 -17.32 8.34 -5.23
N GLY A 43 -16.60 7.92 -4.18
CA GLY A 43 -15.41 8.61 -3.69
C GLY A 43 -14.21 8.46 -4.65
N ASN A 44 -13.18 9.28 -4.42
CA ASN A 44 -11.94 9.26 -5.20
C ASN A 44 -10.75 8.93 -4.31
N ILE A 45 -9.77 8.21 -4.87
CA ILE A 45 -8.54 7.84 -4.18
C ILE A 45 -7.35 8.21 -5.05
N TYR A 46 -6.42 8.97 -4.48
CA TYR A 46 -5.16 9.34 -5.09
C TYR A 46 -4.02 8.73 -4.32
N ALA A 47 -2.99 8.25 -5.03
CA ALA A 47 -1.75 7.78 -4.44
C ALA A 47 -0.62 8.72 -4.88
N ILE A 48 0.08 9.31 -3.91
CA ILE A 48 1.24 10.16 -4.14
C ILE A 48 2.46 9.38 -3.67
N VAL A 49 3.38 9.07 -4.57
CA VAL A 49 4.66 8.45 -4.21
C VAL A 49 5.51 9.46 -3.45
N THR A 50 5.98 9.10 -2.26
CA THR A 50 6.74 9.99 -1.36
C THR A 50 8.16 9.51 -1.08
N GLY A 51 8.56 8.37 -1.65
CA GLY A 51 9.89 7.81 -1.43
C GLY A 51 10.29 6.82 -2.51
N GLU A 52 11.52 6.34 -2.41
CA GLU A 52 12.09 5.36 -3.33
C GLU A 52 11.54 3.94 -3.05
N PRO A 53 11.49 3.07 -4.07
CA PRO A 53 11.25 1.65 -3.86
C PRO A 53 12.24 1.06 -2.85
N CYS A 54 11.75 0.27 -1.90
CA CYS A 54 12.58 -0.38 -0.89
C CYS A 54 12.05 -1.79 -0.56
N PRO A 55 12.89 -2.70 -0.03
CA PRO A 55 12.40 -3.99 0.41
C PRO A 55 11.39 -3.82 1.53
N SER A 56 10.35 -4.66 1.58
CA SER A 56 9.46 -4.71 2.73
C SER A 56 10.24 -5.01 4.02
N PHE A 57 9.86 -4.35 5.11
CA PHE A 57 10.53 -4.41 6.42
C PHE A 57 9.50 -4.52 7.54
N PRO A 58 9.86 -5.08 8.72
CA PRO A 58 8.95 -5.23 9.84
C PRO A 58 8.23 -3.91 10.20
N PRO A 59 6.92 -3.92 10.48
CA PRO A 59 6.04 -5.08 10.69
C PRO A 59 5.58 -5.85 9.44
N TRP A 60 5.91 -5.37 8.24
CA TRP A 60 5.49 -6.02 6.99
C TRP A 60 6.25 -7.33 6.76
N PRO A 61 5.65 -8.30 6.05
CA PRO A 61 6.31 -9.56 5.72
C PRO A 61 7.62 -9.33 4.96
N ALA A 62 8.62 -10.16 5.22
CA ALA A 62 9.93 -10.04 4.58
C ALA A 62 9.82 -10.22 3.04
N PRO A 63 10.75 -9.71 2.23
CA PRO A 63 10.61 -9.69 0.76
C PRO A 63 10.35 -11.03 0.07
N ARG A 64 10.70 -12.14 0.72
CA ARG A 64 10.49 -13.52 0.21
C ARG A 64 9.23 -14.19 0.75
N GLU A 65 8.54 -13.57 1.71
CA GLU A 65 7.33 -14.09 2.33
C GLU A 65 6.08 -13.70 1.53
N LYS A 66 4.98 -14.41 1.79
CA LYS A 66 3.69 -14.10 1.15
C LYS A 66 3.28 -12.67 1.55
N ARG A 67 2.98 -11.82 0.56
CA ARG A 67 2.65 -10.38 0.70
C ARG A 67 3.84 -9.46 1.03
N GLY A 68 5.07 -10.00 1.12
CA GLY A 68 6.29 -9.19 1.10
C GLY A 68 6.75 -8.92 -0.33
N GLY A 69 7.78 -8.08 -0.48
CA GLY A 69 8.41 -7.80 -1.77
C GLY A 69 9.14 -6.46 -1.75
N VAL A 70 8.87 -5.64 -2.77
CA VAL A 70 9.29 -4.23 -2.82
C VAL A 70 8.07 -3.36 -2.53
N GLY A 71 8.18 -2.51 -1.52
CA GLY A 71 7.22 -1.46 -1.24
C GLY A 71 7.72 -0.12 -1.78
N ILE A 72 6.79 0.78 -2.07
CA ILE A 72 7.08 2.19 -2.34
C ILE A 72 6.30 2.99 -1.30
N GLN A 73 6.97 3.93 -0.64
CA GLN A 73 6.29 4.79 0.32
C GLN A 73 5.31 5.70 -0.42
N CYS A 74 4.05 5.66 0.01
CA CYS A 74 2.97 6.44 -0.59
C CYS A 74 2.15 7.16 0.47
N ARG A 75 1.68 8.35 0.10
CA ARG A 75 0.56 9.02 0.76
C ARG A 75 -0.71 8.76 -0.04
N TYR A 76 -1.70 8.15 0.59
CA TYR A 76 -3.03 8.01 0.01
C TYR A 76 -3.89 9.21 0.42
N VAL A 77 -4.63 9.77 -0.53
CA VAL A 77 -5.59 10.85 -0.31
C VAL A 77 -6.95 10.37 -0.78
N THR A 78 -7.90 10.26 0.14
CA THR A 78 -9.28 9.85 -0.13
C THR A 78 -10.20 11.06 -0.09
N VAL A 79 -10.96 11.28 -1.15
CA VAL A 79 -11.98 12.33 -1.24
C VAL A 79 -13.34 11.64 -1.17
N VAL A 80 -14.09 11.90 -0.10
CA VAL A 80 -15.34 11.23 0.25
C VAL A 80 -16.31 12.23 0.86
N ASP A 81 -17.61 11.93 0.78
CA ASP A 81 -18.65 12.79 1.38
C ASP A 81 -18.69 12.67 2.91
N ASP A 82 -18.46 11.47 3.44
CA ASP A 82 -18.40 11.20 4.88
C ASP A 82 -16.99 10.76 5.29
N ALA A 83 -16.13 11.74 5.55
CA ALA A 83 -14.76 11.49 6.01
C ALA A 83 -14.73 10.84 7.41
N GLY A 84 -15.74 11.09 8.26
CA GLY A 84 -15.78 10.56 9.62
C GLY A 84 -15.97 9.05 9.66
N SER A 85 -16.95 8.55 8.89
CA SER A 85 -17.22 7.12 8.78
C SER A 85 -16.04 6.35 8.18
N ILE A 86 -15.46 6.87 7.09
CA ILE A 86 -14.28 6.26 6.45
C ILE A 86 -13.07 6.27 7.39
N PHE A 87 -12.85 7.35 8.13
CA PHE A 87 -11.76 7.42 9.10
C PHE A 87 -11.93 6.39 10.21
N ALA A 88 -13.15 6.19 10.72
CA ALA A 88 -13.43 5.16 11.72
C ALA A 88 -13.15 3.74 11.16
N THR A 89 -13.65 3.43 9.97
CA THR A 89 -13.40 2.14 9.30
C THR A 89 -11.91 1.89 9.06
N LEU A 90 -11.17 2.88 8.55
CA LEU A 90 -9.73 2.75 8.34
C LEU A 90 -8.97 2.59 9.66
N THR A 91 -9.39 3.28 10.71
CA THR A 91 -8.77 3.15 12.05
C THR A 91 -8.96 1.74 12.60
N GLU A 92 -10.16 1.17 12.49
CA GLU A 92 -10.46 -0.20 12.90
C GLU A 92 -9.59 -1.21 12.11
N VAL A 93 -9.61 -1.12 10.77
CA VAL A 93 -8.81 -1.99 9.88
C VAL A 93 -7.32 -1.92 10.19
N LEU A 94 -6.79 -0.74 10.50
CA LEU A 94 -5.37 -0.57 10.84
C LEU A 94 -5.04 -1.05 12.25
N SER A 95 -5.98 -0.93 13.20
CA SER A 95 -5.76 -1.36 14.59
C SER A 95 -5.75 -2.89 14.73
N ASP A 96 -6.49 -3.58 13.88
CA ASP A 96 -6.54 -5.05 13.86
C ASP A 96 -5.26 -5.70 13.31
N MET A 97 -4.30 -4.90 12.84
CA MET A 97 -3.15 -5.38 12.08
C MET A 97 -1.81 -4.87 12.59
N VAL A 98 -0.85 -5.79 12.70
CA VAL A 98 0.53 -5.48 13.08
C VAL A 98 1.14 -4.47 12.09
N GLU A 99 0.87 -4.62 10.79
CA GLU A 99 1.34 -3.70 9.76
C GLU A 99 0.76 -2.29 9.87
N GLY A 100 -0.46 -2.16 10.39
CA GLY A 100 -1.15 -0.88 10.55
C GLY A 100 -0.40 0.08 11.48
N SER A 101 0.41 -0.44 12.41
CA SER A 101 1.29 0.35 13.28
C SER A 101 2.31 1.23 12.51
N SER A 102 2.63 0.87 11.27
CA SER A 102 3.53 1.64 10.40
C SER A 102 2.81 2.70 9.55
N MET A 103 1.48 2.75 9.63
CA MET A 103 0.64 3.67 8.86
C MET A 103 0.16 4.81 9.75
N ARG A 104 0.02 6.00 9.16
CA ARG A 104 -0.56 7.17 9.85
C ARG A 104 -1.79 7.62 9.09
N LEU A 105 -2.88 7.77 9.81
CA LEU A 105 -4.16 8.26 9.30
C LEU A 105 -4.41 9.66 9.88
N SER A 106 -4.87 10.58 9.03
CA SER A 106 -5.20 11.95 9.42
C SER A 106 -6.31 12.50 8.53
N ILE A 107 -7.24 13.25 9.11
CA ILE A 107 -8.21 14.08 8.37
C ILE A 107 -7.56 15.44 8.15
N LEU A 108 -7.71 15.99 6.94
CA LEU A 108 -7.24 17.33 6.56
C LEU A 108 -8.37 18.35 6.67
#